data_AF-A0A7K6A617-F1
#
_entry.id   AF-A0A7K6A617-F1
#
_cell.length_a   1.000
_cell.length_b   1.000
_cell.length_c   1.000
_cell.angle_alpha   90.00
_cell.angle_beta   90.00
_cell.angle_gamma   90.00
#
_symmetry.space_group_name_H-M   'P 1'
#
loop_
_entity.id
_entity.type
_entity.pdbx_description
1 polymer ?
#
loop_
_entity_poly.entity_id
_entity_poly.type
_entity_poly.pdbx_seq_one_letter_code
_entity_poly.pdbx_strand_id
1 'polypeptide(L)'
;AVLGPPEVNITPCLNCINVTIKLPACHYREKGKLLSLVDIYEELDYEITVKSQGGEHKRPWEKTTKEVFSTVIEELYPSRNYCVSVVVTASLNKHSVPSPWKCVPADSLARPGYHVAAVAGAVCVSLVIAVALKCLHAGGYFLQSKSLPHALV
;
A
#
# COMPACT_ATOMS: atom_id res chain seq x y z
N ALA A 1 17.51 -32.69 -1.33
CA ALA A 1 17.25 -31.72 -0.24
C ALA A 1 16.21 -30.73 -0.72
N VAL A 2 15.27 -30.31 0.12
CA VAL A 2 14.22 -29.34 -0.23
C VAL A 2 14.46 -28.06 0.55
N LEU A 3 14.46 -26.91 -0.11
CA LEU A 3 14.52 -25.61 0.57
C LEU A 3 13.17 -25.33 1.21
N GLY A 4 13.18 -25.05 2.53
CA GLY A 4 11.98 -24.69 3.25
C GLY A 4 11.36 -23.37 2.77
N PRO A 5 10.18 -23.00 3.29
CA PRO A 5 9.58 -21.71 2.96
C PRO A 5 10.40 -20.54 3.53
N PRO A 6 10.57 -19.44 2.77
CA PRO A 6 11.16 -18.22 3.31
C PRO A 6 10.18 -17.53 4.26
N GLU A 7 10.72 -16.77 5.22
CA GLU A 7 9.92 -15.87 6.05
C GLU A 7 9.64 -14.59 5.26
N VAL A 8 8.36 -14.23 5.13
CA VAL A 8 7.92 -13.06 4.36
C VAL A 8 7.13 -12.11 5.26
N ASN A 9 7.52 -10.84 5.24
CA ASN A 9 6.78 -9.73 5.81
C ASN A 9 6.48 -8.71 4.72
N ILE A 10 5.31 -8.09 4.81
CA ILE A 10 4.90 -7.07 3.84
C ILE A 10 4.44 -5.82 4.57
N THR A 11 4.83 -4.67 4.03
CA THR A 11 4.42 -3.37 4.52
C THR A 11 3.82 -2.56 3.37
N PRO A 12 2.63 -1.97 3.55
CA PRO A 12 1.99 -1.19 2.52
C PRO A 12 2.72 0.15 2.33
N CYS A 13 2.77 0.65 1.08
CA CYS A 13 3.22 1.99 0.71
C CYS A 13 2.29 2.59 -0.37
N LEU A 14 2.43 3.89 -0.69
CA LEU A 14 1.46 4.58 -1.56
C LEU A 14 1.48 3.97 -2.97
N ASN A 15 0.41 3.24 -3.33
CA ASN A 15 0.32 2.46 -4.57
C ASN A 15 1.43 1.38 -4.71
N CYS A 16 1.96 0.86 -3.60
CA CYS A 16 3.00 -0.15 -3.61
C CYS A 16 2.98 -1.04 -2.36
N ILE A 17 3.76 -2.13 -2.39
CA ILE A 17 4.02 -2.98 -1.22
C ILE A 17 5.51 -3.23 -1.13
N ASN A 18 6.09 -2.98 0.04
CA ASN A 18 7.45 -3.39 0.36
C ASN A 18 7.42 -4.80 0.96
N VAL A 19 8.10 -5.73 0.30
CA VAL A 19 8.21 -7.13 0.67
C VAL A 19 9.59 -7.37 1.25
N THR A 20 9.64 -7.67 2.55
CA THR A 20 10.85 -8.10 3.25
C THR A 20 10.89 -9.62 3.28
N ILE A 21 11.99 -10.19 2.80
CA ILE A 21 12.20 -11.61 2.64
C ILE A 21 13.41 -12.01 3.48
N LYS A 22 13.24 -13.05 4.27
CA LYS A 22 14.34 -13.74 4.96
C LYS A 22 14.44 -15.16 4.42
N LEU A 23 15.66 -15.56 4.08
CA LEU A 23 15.94 -16.86 3.49
C LEU A 23 15.50 -18.01 4.42
N PRO A 24 15.18 -19.19 3.86
CA PRO A 24 14.83 -20.35 4.67
C PRO A 24 15.94 -20.71 5.66
N ALA A 25 15.56 -21.02 6.90
CA ALA A 25 16.52 -21.39 7.92
C ALA A 25 17.32 -22.63 7.49
N CYS A 26 18.65 -22.52 7.54
CA CYS A 26 19.54 -23.65 7.34
C CYS A 26 19.89 -24.29 8.68
N HIS A 27 19.86 -25.62 8.75
CA HIS A 27 20.26 -26.39 9.93
C HIS A 27 21.61 -27.11 9.74
N TYR A 28 22.24 -26.91 8.58
CA TYR A 28 23.50 -27.55 8.24
C TYR A 28 24.66 -26.90 9.02
N ARG A 29 25.50 -27.74 9.61
CA ARG A 29 26.71 -27.31 10.32
C ARG A 29 27.93 -27.93 9.67
N GLU A 30 28.92 -27.10 9.39
CA GLU A 30 30.24 -27.54 8.94
C GLU A 30 31.28 -27.17 9.99
N LYS A 31 32.07 -28.15 10.44
CA LYS A 31 33.12 -27.97 11.47
C LYS A 31 32.60 -27.25 12.74
N GLY A 32 31.35 -27.51 13.12
CA GLY A 32 30.70 -26.93 14.29
C GLY A 32 30.06 -25.54 14.08
N LYS A 33 30.31 -24.87 12.95
CA LYS A 33 29.69 -23.58 12.59
C LYS A 33 28.40 -23.82 11.80
N LEU A 34 27.33 -23.12 12.17
CA LEU A 34 26.09 -23.08 11.39
C LEU A 34 26.31 -22.25 10.13
N LEU A 35 26.01 -22.82 8.96
CA LEU A 35 26.11 -22.13 7.67
C LEU A 35 24.75 -21.56 7.26
N SER A 36 24.76 -20.39 6.64
CA SER A 36 23.59 -19.84 5.94
C SER A 36 23.42 -20.52 4.57
N LEU A 37 22.26 -20.31 3.92
CA LEU A 37 22.09 -20.78 2.55
C LEU A 37 23.01 -20.05 1.57
N VAL A 38 23.33 -18.79 1.85
CA VAL A 38 24.28 -18.01 1.05
C VAL A 38 25.69 -18.61 1.16
N ASP A 39 26.12 -19.05 2.35
CA ASP A 39 27.43 -19.71 2.51
C ASP A 39 27.53 -21.02 1.71
N ILE A 40 26.40 -21.69 1.45
CA ILE A 40 26.35 -23.00 0.76
C ILE A 40 26.22 -22.83 -0.75
N TYR A 41 25.39 -21.90 -1.20
CA TYR A 41 25.02 -21.75 -2.61
C TYR A 41 25.63 -20.52 -3.29
N GLU A 42 26.26 -19.62 -2.52
CA GLU A 42 26.81 -18.31 -2.92
C GLU A 42 25.75 -17.30 -3.38
N GLU A 43 24.78 -17.74 -4.18
CA GLU A 43 23.69 -16.95 -4.74
C GLU A 43 22.41 -17.78 -4.79
N LEU A 44 21.27 -17.15 -4.46
CA LEU A 44 19.95 -17.75 -4.54
C LEU A 44 19.05 -16.97 -5.49
N ASP A 45 18.18 -17.69 -6.19
CA ASP A 45 17.15 -17.12 -7.05
C ASP A 45 15.83 -17.05 -6.27
N TYR A 46 15.05 -15.98 -6.45
CA TYR A 46 13.71 -15.86 -5.86
C TYR A 46 12.67 -15.39 -6.87
N GLU A 47 11.44 -15.87 -6.71
CA GLU A 47 10.27 -15.47 -7.51
C GLU A 47 9.17 -15.01 -6.56
N ILE A 48 8.59 -13.86 -6.87
CA ILE A 48 7.47 -13.31 -6.12
C ILE A 48 6.19 -13.53 -6.92
N THR A 49 5.22 -14.23 -6.32
CA THR A 49 3.86 -14.33 -6.85
C THR A 49 2.96 -13.35 -6.13
N VAL A 50 2.30 -12.49 -6.91
CA VAL A 50 1.34 -11.49 -6.42
C VAL A 50 -0.06 -11.95 -6.79
N LYS A 51 -0.95 -12.00 -5.82
CA LYS A 51 -2.36 -12.35 -5.99
C LYS A 51 -3.24 -11.14 -5.70
N SER A 52 -4.17 -10.87 -6.60
CA SER A 52 -5.23 -9.86 -6.44
C SER A 52 -6.56 -10.42 -6.96
N GLN A 53 -7.63 -9.62 -6.91
CA GLN A 53 -8.92 -9.99 -7.50
C GLN A 53 -8.83 -10.33 -9.00
N GLY A 54 -7.85 -9.74 -9.72
CA GLY A 54 -7.64 -9.99 -11.15
C GLY A 54 -6.89 -11.29 -11.47
N GLY A 55 -6.49 -12.06 -10.44
CA GLY A 55 -5.72 -13.28 -10.59
C GLY A 55 -4.33 -13.21 -9.96
N GLU A 56 -3.51 -14.19 -10.32
CA GLU A 56 -2.13 -14.34 -9.85
C GLU A 56 -1.16 -13.94 -10.96
N HIS A 57 -0.13 -13.19 -10.60
CA HIS A 57 0.94 -12.79 -11.49
C HIS A 57 2.29 -13.08 -10.85
N LYS A 58 3.15 -13.77 -11.59
CA LYS A 58 4.53 -14.06 -11.19
C LYS A 58 5.44 -12.96 -11.71
N ARG A 59 6.23 -12.38 -10.80
CA ARG A 59 7.31 -11.47 -11.14
C ARG A 59 8.47 -12.26 -11.76
N PRO A 60 9.35 -11.61 -12.55
CA PRO A 60 10.58 -12.24 -13.01
C PRO A 60 11.41 -12.79 -11.87
N TRP A 61 12.20 -13.84 -12.15
CA TRP A 61 13.18 -14.35 -11.20
C TRP A 61 14.27 -13.30 -10.96
N GLU A 62 14.61 -13.10 -9.70
CA GLU A 62 15.67 -12.21 -9.25
C GLU A 62 16.68 -12.98 -8.39
N LYS A 63 17.85 -12.38 -8.16
CA LYS A 63 18.96 -13.01 -7.44
C LYS A 63 19.27 -12.27 -6.14
N THR A 64 19.73 -13.01 -5.14
CA THR A 64 20.14 -12.45 -3.85
C THR A 64 21.34 -13.19 -3.27
N THR A 65 22.19 -12.42 -2.59
CA THR A 65 23.31 -12.90 -1.77
C THR A 65 23.14 -12.49 -0.30
N LYS A 66 21.94 -12.03 0.08
CA LYS A 66 21.64 -11.54 1.43
C LYS A 66 20.65 -12.46 2.12
N GLU A 67 20.93 -12.76 3.39
CA GLU A 67 20.05 -13.55 4.26
C GLU A 67 18.69 -12.87 4.48
N VAL A 68 18.69 -11.54 4.62
CA VAL A 68 17.49 -10.71 4.73
C VAL A 68 17.60 -9.57 3.73
N PHE A 69 16.57 -9.39 2.90
CA PHE A 69 16.51 -8.36 1.88
C PHE A 69 15.09 -7.86 1.70
N SER A 70 14.91 -6.78 0.94
CA SER A 70 13.60 -6.21 0.67
C SER A 70 13.52 -5.74 -0.77
N THR A 71 12.32 -5.85 -1.34
CA THR A 71 12.02 -5.35 -2.69
C THR A 71 10.64 -4.68 -2.69
N VAL A 72 10.45 -3.72 -3.58
CA VAL A 72 9.21 -2.95 -3.68
C VAL A 72 8.45 -3.39 -4.92
N ILE A 73 7.18 -3.72 -4.74
CA ILE A 73 6.23 -3.96 -5.81
C ILE A 73 5.46 -2.66 -6.02
N GLU A 74 5.80 -1.95 -7.09
CA GLU A 74 5.19 -0.67 -7.45
C GLU A 74 3.96 -0.85 -8.35
N GLU A 75 3.34 0.28 -8.71
CA GLU A 75 2.25 0.38 -9.69
C GLU A 75 1.00 -0.46 -9.32
N LEU A 76 0.77 -0.63 -8.02
CA LEU A 76 -0.41 -1.32 -7.54
C LEU A 76 -1.64 -0.41 -7.59
N TYR A 77 -2.76 -0.97 -8.00
CA TYR A 77 -4.02 -0.24 -8.02
C TYR A 77 -4.45 0.07 -6.59
N PRO A 78 -4.85 1.33 -6.32
CA PRO A 78 -5.35 1.70 -5.01
C PRO A 78 -6.61 0.90 -4.65
N SER A 79 -6.88 0.78 -3.36
CA SER A 79 -8.10 0.17 -2.83
C SER A 79 -8.32 -1.30 -3.25
N ARG A 80 -7.23 -2.04 -3.48
CA ARG A 80 -7.26 -3.49 -3.73
C ARG A 80 -6.48 -4.24 -2.66
N ASN A 81 -7.01 -5.41 -2.28
CA ASN A 81 -6.28 -6.35 -1.43
C ASN A 81 -5.26 -7.10 -2.28
N TYR A 82 -4.04 -7.16 -1.79
CA TYR A 82 -2.94 -7.87 -2.42
C TYR A 82 -2.38 -8.89 -1.46
N CYS A 83 -2.12 -10.09 -1.96
CA CYS A 83 -1.39 -11.12 -1.25
C CYS A 83 -0.10 -11.47 -1.99
N VAL A 84 0.94 -11.79 -1.23
CA VAL A 84 2.26 -12.11 -1.75
C VAL A 84 2.68 -13.48 -1.23
N SER A 85 3.27 -14.28 -2.11
CA SER A 85 3.96 -15.53 -1.79
C SER A 85 5.31 -15.54 -2.50
N VAL A 86 6.36 -16.01 -1.81
CA VAL A 86 7.72 -16.01 -2.34
C VAL A 86 8.26 -17.43 -2.39
N VAL A 87 8.90 -17.75 -3.50
CA VAL A 87 9.65 -19.00 -3.70
C VAL A 87 11.14 -18.66 -3.76
N VAL A 88 11.97 -19.45 -3.09
CA VAL A 88 13.43 -19.31 -3.12
C VAL A 88 14.04 -20.62 -3.61
N THR A 89 14.92 -20.53 -4.60
CA THR A 89 15.67 -21.65 -5.17
C THR A 89 17.16 -21.34 -5.22
N ALA A 90 17.98 -22.34 -5.51
CA ALA A 90 19.39 -22.17 -5.82
C ALA A 90 19.71 -22.79 -7.18
N SER A 91 20.79 -22.37 -7.83
CA SER A 91 21.24 -22.93 -9.11
C SER A 91 21.31 -24.46 -9.10
N LEU A 92 21.85 -25.03 -8.01
CA LEU A 92 22.00 -26.48 -7.82
C LEU A 92 20.80 -27.15 -7.14
N ASN A 93 19.81 -26.39 -6.65
CA ASN A 93 18.64 -26.93 -5.98
C ASN A 93 17.37 -26.13 -6.29
N LYS A 94 16.57 -26.66 -7.22
CA LYS A 94 15.28 -26.09 -7.62
C LYS A 94 14.09 -26.59 -6.80
N HIS A 95 14.30 -27.56 -5.91
CA HIS A 95 13.24 -28.08 -5.04
C HIS A 95 13.04 -27.15 -3.84
N SER A 96 11.87 -26.51 -3.78
CA SER A 96 11.55 -25.51 -2.77
C SER A 96 10.07 -25.57 -2.39
N VAL A 97 9.77 -25.04 -1.19
CA VAL A 97 8.41 -24.83 -0.72
C VAL A 97 8.10 -23.33 -0.73
N PRO A 98 7.00 -22.87 -1.34
CA PRO A 98 6.61 -21.46 -1.29
C PRO A 98 6.30 -21.00 0.13
N SER A 99 6.49 -19.70 0.41
CA SER A 99 6.02 -19.11 1.66
C SER A 99 4.49 -19.20 1.78
N PRO A 100 3.94 -19.20 3.00
CA PRO A 100 2.53 -18.89 3.19
C PRO A 100 2.18 -17.52 2.60
N TRP A 101 0.94 -17.35 2.15
CA TRP A 101 0.45 -16.07 1.66
C TRP A 101 0.41 -15.02 2.78
N LYS A 102 0.95 -13.84 2.51
CA LYS A 102 0.79 -12.64 3.36
C LYS A 102 -0.01 -11.61 2.59
N CYS A 103 -1.01 -11.01 3.23
CA CYS A 103 -1.92 -10.07 2.57
C CYS A 103 -1.94 -8.71 3.26
N VAL A 104 -2.08 -7.64 2.47
CA VAL A 104 -2.34 -6.28 2.94
C VAL A 104 -3.72 -5.80 2.49
N PRO A 105 -4.46 -5.09 3.36
CA PRO A 105 -5.75 -4.54 3.00
C PRO A 105 -5.62 -3.28 2.14
N ALA A 106 -6.58 -3.12 1.24
CA ALA A 106 -6.84 -2.00 0.35
C ALA A 106 -6.69 -0.60 0.98
N ASP A 107 -7.09 -0.45 2.25
CA ASP A 107 -7.23 0.84 2.93
C ASP A 107 -6.06 1.18 3.85
N SER A 108 -4.99 0.38 3.82
CA SER A 108 -3.85 0.57 4.73
C SER A 108 -3.12 1.91 4.54
N LEU A 109 -3.37 2.62 3.43
CA LEU A 109 -2.87 3.97 3.17
C LEU A 109 -3.97 4.84 2.54
N ALA A 110 -4.88 5.31 3.38
CA ALA A 110 -5.81 6.37 3.01
C ALA A 110 -5.02 7.53 2.38
N ARG A 111 -5.37 7.90 1.13
CA ARG A 111 -4.74 9.01 0.40
C ARG A 111 -4.88 10.29 1.25
N PRO A 112 -3.78 10.88 1.76
CA PRO A 112 -3.86 12.07 2.59
C PRO A 112 -4.46 13.28 1.84
N GLY A 113 -4.36 13.29 0.50
CA GLY A 113 -4.79 14.42 -0.33
C GLY A 113 -6.30 14.62 -0.45
N TYR A 114 -7.11 13.56 -0.31
CA TYR A 114 -8.56 13.69 -0.45
C TYR A 114 -9.17 14.49 0.71
N HIS A 115 -8.65 14.29 1.92
CA HIS A 115 -9.08 15.03 3.10
C HIS A 115 -8.73 16.51 3.01
N VAL A 116 -7.56 16.86 2.45
CA VAL A 116 -7.14 18.26 2.30
C VAL A 116 -8.03 19.01 1.30
N ALA A 117 -8.34 18.39 0.15
CA ALA A 117 -9.21 18.99 -0.85
C ALA A 117 -10.66 19.15 -0.33
N ALA A 118 -11.17 18.15 0.39
CA ALA A 118 -12.51 18.21 0.99
C ALA A 118 -12.61 19.30 2.06
N VAL A 119 -11.60 19.43 2.93
CA VAL A 119 -11.55 20.48 3.95
C VAL A 119 -11.46 21.87 3.31
N ALA A 120 -10.59 22.05 2.31
CA ALA A 120 -10.49 23.32 1.59
C ALA A 120 -11.81 23.69 0.91
N GLY A 121 -12.47 22.73 0.26
CA GLY A 121 -13.79 22.91 -0.34
C GLY A 121 -14.85 23.32 0.67
N ALA A 122 -14.91 22.64 1.82
CA ALA A 122 -15.86 22.96 2.88
C ALA A 122 -15.66 24.38 3.44
N VAL A 123 -14.40 24.81 3.64
CA VAL A 123 -14.09 26.18 4.09
C VAL A 123 -14.54 27.22 3.06
N CYS A 124 -14.26 27.01 1.77
CA CYS A 124 -14.66 27.92 0.70
C CYS A 124 -16.20 28.05 0.62
N VAL A 125 -16.93 26.94 0.66
CA VAL A 125 -18.41 26.95 0.63
C VAL A 125 -18.97 27.67 1.85
N SER A 126 -18.40 27.44 3.03
CA SER A 126 -18.82 28.10 4.27
C SER A 126 -18.67 29.63 4.20
N LEU A 127 -17.57 30.11 3.62
CA LEU A 127 -17.33 31.54 3.43
C LEU A 127 -18.34 32.16 2.46
N VAL A 128 -18.64 31.49 1.35
CA VAL A 128 -19.65 31.96 0.39
C VAL A 128 -21.04 32.08 1.04
N ILE A 129 -21.44 31.06 1.81
CA ILE A 129 -22.71 31.08 2.55
C ILE A 129 -22.73 32.23 3.56
N ALA A 130 -21.65 32.41 4.32
CA ALA A 130 -21.55 33.50 5.29
C ALA A 130 -21.70 34.88 4.63
N VAL A 131 -21.04 35.11 3.48
CA VAL A 131 -21.16 36.35 2.71
C VAL A 131 -22.59 36.54 2.19
N ALA A 132 -23.19 35.51 1.60
CA ALA A 132 -24.57 35.57 1.10
C ALA A 132 -25.57 35.92 2.21
N LEU A 133 -25.43 35.32 3.39
CA LEU A 133 -26.27 35.62 4.55
C LEU A 133 -26.08 37.05 5.05
N LYS A 134 -24.85 37.58 5.03
CA LYS A 134 -24.58 38.99 5.37
C LYS A 134 -25.21 39.95 4.36
N CYS A 135 -25.11 39.65 3.06
CA CYS A 135 -25.76 40.43 2.01
C CYS A 135 -27.29 40.40 2.13
N LEU A 136 -27.87 39.23 2.41
CA LEU A 136 -29.31 39.08 2.62
C LEU A 136 -29.79 39.85 3.86
N HIS A 137 -29.03 39.80 4.97
CA HIS A 137 -29.36 40.53 6.18
C HIS A 137 -29.27 42.05 5.97
N ALA A 138 -28.24 42.53 5.28
CA ALA A 138 -28.12 43.95 4.92
C ALA A 138 -29.22 44.39 3.93
N GLY A 139 -29.47 43.60 2.88
CA GLY A 139 -30.49 43.89 1.86
C GLY A 139 -31.93 43.78 2.36
N GLY A 140 -32.21 42.84 3.27
CA GLY A 140 -33.50 42.70 3.94
C GLY A 140 -33.83 43.91 4.81
N TYR A 141 -32.81 44.52 5.42
CA TYR A 141 -32.95 45.78 6.15
C TYR A 141 -33.33 46.95 5.22
N PHE A 142 -32.78 46.99 4.00
CA PHE A 142 -33.13 47.99 2.98
C PHE A 142 -34.53 47.81 2.36
N LEU A 143 -35.04 46.58 2.30
CA LEU A 143 -36.38 46.29 1.77
C LEU A 143 -37.49 46.49 2.82
N GLN A 144 -37.22 46.25 4.11
CA GLN A 144 -38.17 46.54 5.19
C GLN A 144 -38.33 48.03 5.50
N SER A 145 -37.33 48.87 5.17
CA SER A 145 -37.39 50.32 5.43
C SER A 145 -38.20 51.11 4.40
N LYS A 146 -38.72 50.47 3.34
CA LYS A 146 -39.67 51.09 2.41
C LYS A 146 -41.09 50.65 2.75
N SER A 147 -41.78 51.50 3.54
CA SER A 147 -43.24 51.48 3.64
C SER A 147 -43.86 51.42 2.25
N LEU A 148 -44.79 50.49 2.03
CA LEU A 148 -45.69 50.52 0.88
C LEU A 148 -46.32 51.92 0.79
N PRO A 149 -46.37 52.55 -0.39
CA PRO A 149 -47.04 53.85 -0.53
C PRO A 149 -48.53 53.69 -0.21
N HIS A 150 -49.07 54.62 0.58
CA HIS A 150 -50.48 54.68 1.02
C HIS A 150 -51.52 54.89 -0.11
N ALA A 151 -51.20 54.55 -1.36
CA ALA A 151 -52.07 54.75 -2.52
C ALA A 151 -52.99 53.57 -2.85
N LEU A 152 -53.13 52.59 -1.94
CA LEU A 152 -54.10 51.50 -2.04
C LEU A 152 -54.91 51.43 -0.74
N VAL A 153 -55.83 52.38 -0.59
CA VAL A 153 -57.05 52.29 0.24
C VAL A 153 -58.23 52.53 -0.70
#